data_AF-V5IDY2-F1
#
_entry.id   AF-V5IDY2-F1
#
_cell.length_a   1.000
_cell.length_b   1.000
_cell.length_c   1.000
_cell.angle_alpha   90.00
_cell.angle_beta   90.00
_cell.angle_gamma   90.00
#
_symmetry.space_group_name_H-M   'P 1'
#
loop_
_entity.id
_entity.type
_entity.pdbx_description
1 polymer ?
#
loop_
_entity_poly.entity_id
_entity_poly.type
_entity_poly.pdbx_seq_one_letter_code
_entity_poly.pdbx_strand_id
1 'polypeptide(L)'
;RGEKFLFGHHYLRPHETFHEPTRKFFHNEVLRIPLYEIVPLECVVGTCCVLDLATYCRGRPRGCAEKDVYVCECRVDKGARLFYKITKPKYPVCTKSYAFDVFETKLTPKRTYSPRSVPVVYQKRSRTRVAGFADTSSADREVKKERLDKVVRRLAASAATEKTSEILEATR
;
A
#
# COMPACT_ATOMS: atom_id res chain seq x y z
N ARG A 1 -17.97 -4.81 43.01
CA ARG A 1 -17.23 -3.95 42.05
C ARG A 1 -17.34 -4.63 40.68
N GLY A 2 -17.82 -3.94 39.65
CA GLY A 2 -18.00 -4.54 38.32
C GLY A 2 -16.72 -4.46 37.51
N GLU A 3 -16.27 -5.60 36.97
CA GLU A 3 -15.15 -5.66 36.03
C GLU A 3 -15.51 -4.93 34.73
N LYS A 4 -14.55 -4.18 34.19
CA LYS A 4 -14.73 -3.37 32.97
C LYS A 4 -13.84 -3.93 31.88
N PHE A 5 -14.41 -4.06 30.68
CA PHE A 5 -13.73 -4.62 29.52
C PHE A 5 -13.88 -3.69 28.31
N LEU A 6 -12.89 -3.75 27.43
CA LEU A 6 -12.92 -3.15 26.11
C LEU A 6 -13.16 -4.23 25.06
N PHE A 7 -13.89 -3.88 24.00
CA PHE A 7 -14.10 -4.74 22.85
C PHE A 7 -13.79 -3.96 21.58
N GLY A 8 -12.94 -4.53 20.72
CA GLY A 8 -12.53 -3.83 19.52
C GLY A 8 -11.68 -4.65 18.57
N HIS A 9 -11.27 -4.00 17.48
CA HIS A 9 -10.35 -4.56 16.51
C HIS A 9 -8.90 -4.34 16.92
N HIS A 10 -8.05 -5.29 16.55
CA HIS A 10 -6.61 -5.08 16.60
C HIS A 10 -6.10 -4.31 15.38
N TYR A 11 -5.00 -3.60 15.59
CA TYR A 11 -4.28 -2.89 14.58
C TYR A 11 -2.83 -3.34 14.60
N LEU A 12 -2.29 -3.62 13.42
CA LEU A 12 -0.91 -4.02 13.21
C LEU A 12 -0.12 -2.84 12.68
N ARG A 13 1.12 -2.71 13.14
CA ARG A 13 2.13 -1.85 12.52
C ARG A 13 2.65 -2.53 11.25
N PRO A 14 3.18 -1.77 10.28
CA PRO A 14 3.66 -2.34 9.04
C PRO A 14 4.72 -3.44 9.20
N HIS A 15 5.56 -3.38 10.24
CA HIS A 15 6.59 -4.39 10.52
C HIS A 15 6.02 -5.74 11.01
N GLU A 16 4.77 -5.76 11.46
CA GLU A 16 4.05 -6.95 11.91
C GLU A 16 3.29 -7.63 10.76
N THR A 17 3.38 -7.08 9.53
CA THR A 17 2.68 -7.58 8.34
C THR A 17 3.64 -8.17 7.31
N PHE A 18 3.13 -9.08 6.48
CA PHE A 18 3.84 -9.62 5.33
C PHE A 18 3.45 -8.83 4.08
N HIS A 19 4.40 -8.10 3.51
CA HIS A 19 4.19 -7.24 2.34
C HIS A 19 5.37 -7.33 1.38
N GLU A 20 5.15 -6.89 0.13
CA GLU A 20 6.23 -6.81 -0.85
C GLU A 20 7.28 -5.78 -0.41
N PRO A 21 8.57 -6.02 -0.65
CA PRO A 21 9.63 -5.06 -0.29
C PRO A 21 9.45 -3.66 -0.92
N THR A 22 8.72 -3.56 -2.02
CA THR A 22 8.44 -2.28 -2.69
C THR A 22 7.30 -1.49 -2.05
N ARG A 23 6.47 -2.11 -1.20
CA ARG A 23 5.36 -1.43 -0.54
C ARG A 23 5.91 -0.40 0.44
N LYS A 24 5.39 0.82 0.36
CA LYS A 24 5.72 1.91 1.27
C LYS A 24 4.51 2.25 2.11
N PHE A 25 4.77 2.68 3.32
CA PHE A 25 3.76 3.05 4.32
C PHE A 25 3.98 4.49 4.78
N PHE A 26 2.98 5.08 5.42
CA PHE A 26 3.19 6.26 6.26
C PHE A 26 3.93 5.86 7.54
N HIS A 27 4.66 6.82 8.15
CA HIS A 27 5.38 6.55 9.40
C HIS A 27 4.43 6.12 10.53
N ASN A 28 3.26 6.74 10.61
CA ASN A 28 2.23 6.41 11.61
C ASN A 28 1.12 5.53 11.02
N GLU A 29 1.41 4.75 9.98
CA GLU A 29 0.41 3.86 9.40
C GLU A 29 0.14 2.65 10.32
N VAL A 30 -1.14 2.31 10.46
CA VAL A 30 -1.59 1.10 11.14
C VAL A 30 -2.63 0.40 10.26
N LEU A 31 -2.73 -0.92 10.42
CA LEU A 31 -3.56 -1.76 9.57
C LEU A 31 -4.54 -2.58 10.42
N ARG A 32 -5.83 -2.47 10.11
CA ARG A 32 -6.86 -3.17 10.87
C ARG A 32 -6.89 -4.66 10.52
N ILE A 33 -6.88 -5.56 11.50
CA ILE A 33 -7.12 -6.99 11.30
C ILE A 33 -8.61 -7.33 11.55
N PRO A 34 -9.21 -8.33 10.88
CA PRO A 34 -10.59 -8.77 11.15
C PRO A 34 -10.77 -9.51 12.48
N LEU A 35 -9.74 -9.56 13.34
CA LEU A 35 -9.83 -10.12 14.69
C LEU A 35 -10.48 -9.11 15.64
N TYR A 36 -11.32 -9.60 16.54
CA TYR A 36 -11.84 -8.87 17.69
C TYR A 36 -11.26 -9.46 18.97
N GLU A 37 -10.89 -8.61 19.92
CA GLU A 37 -10.43 -9.02 21.25
C GLU A 37 -11.25 -8.31 22.33
N ILE A 38 -11.41 -9.00 23.45
CA ILE A 38 -11.92 -8.44 24.70
C ILE A 38 -10.74 -8.29 25.65
N VAL A 39 -10.46 -7.07 26.10
CA VAL A 39 -9.31 -6.76 26.96
C VAL A 39 -9.80 -6.13 28.26
N PRO A 40 -9.30 -6.53 29.45
CA PRO A 40 -9.59 -5.87 30.71
C PRO A 40 -9.17 -4.39 30.66
N LEU A 41 -9.96 -3.50 31.24
CA LEU A 41 -9.66 -2.06 31.25
C LEU A 41 -8.33 -1.76 31.96
N GLU A 42 -7.91 -2.61 32.89
CA GLU A 42 -6.65 -2.49 33.64
C GLU A 42 -5.41 -2.71 32.77
N CYS A 43 -5.55 -3.35 31.61
CA CYS A 43 -4.45 -3.56 30.66
C CYS A 43 -4.20 -2.33 29.75
N VAL A 44 -4.99 -1.26 29.87
CA VAL A 44 -4.87 -0.06 29.04
C VAL A 44 -3.72 0.81 29.54
N VAL A 45 -2.65 0.88 28.76
CA VAL A 45 -1.47 1.73 29.06
C VAL A 45 -1.69 3.19 28.66
N GLY A 46 -2.51 3.44 27.63
CA GLY A 46 -2.76 4.77 27.12
C GLY A 46 -3.79 4.77 26.00
N THR A 47 -4.17 5.97 25.56
CA THR A 47 -5.14 6.19 24.48
C THR A 47 -4.44 6.72 23.24
N CYS A 48 -4.94 6.33 22.07
CA CYS A 48 -4.46 6.83 20.79
C CYS A 48 -5.63 7.02 19.82
N CYS A 49 -5.40 7.78 18.77
CA CYS A 49 -6.39 8.15 17.77
C CYS A 49 -6.01 7.54 16.42
N VAL A 50 -6.88 6.72 15.83
CA VAL A 50 -6.69 6.17 14.47
C VAL A 50 -7.66 6.86 13.52
N LEU A 51 -7.13 7.50 12.47
CA LEU A 51 -7.87 8.32 11.52
C LEU A 51 -7.78 7.75 10.11
N ASP A 52 -8.78 8.03 9.27
CA ASP A 52 -8.63 7.89 7.82
C ASP A 52 -7.70 8.99 7.27
N LEU A 53 -7.11 8.76 6.10
CA LEU A 53 -6.15 9.69 5.51
C LEU A 53 -6.74 11.10 5.32
N ALA A 54 -8.01 11.20 4.89
CA ALA A 54 -8.62 12.50 4.63
C ALA A 54 -8.80 13.30 5.93
N THR A 55 -9.23 12.65 7.03
CA THR A 55 -9.33 13.31 8.33
C THR A 55 -7.96 13.62 8.93
N TYR A 56 -7.00 12.70 8.82
CA TYR A 56 -5.62 12.91 9.29
C TYR A 56 -4.97 14.13 8.62
N CYS A 57 -5.18 14.32 7.32
CA CYS A 57 -4.64 15.48 6.62
C CYS A 57 -5.29 16.81 7.05
N ARG A 58 -6.52 16.77 7.59
CA ARG A 58 -7.26 17.96 7.98
C ARG A 58 -6.89 18.44 9.39
N GLY A 59 -6.52 17.54 10.29
CA GLY A 59 -6.28 17.90 11.69
C GLY A 59 -6.16 16.69 12.60
N ARG A 60 -6.37 16.92 13.89
CA ARG A 60 -6.34 15.88 14.92
C ARG A 60 -7.46 16.04 15.95
N PRO A 61 -7.92 14.95 16.57
CA PRO A 61 -8.81 15.03 17.73
C PRO A 61 -8.17 15.83 18.88
N ARG A 62 -8.97 16.65 19.54
CA ARG A 62 -8.51 17.51 20.63
C ARG A 62 -8.01 16.67 21.80
N GLY A 63 -6.84 17.01 22.34
CA GLY A 63 -6.23 16.28 23.46
C GLY A 63 -5.44 15.01 23.08
N CYS A 64 -5.45 14.59 21.80
CA CYS A 64 -4.55 13.53 21.32
C CYS A 64 -3.17 14.13 21.00
N ALA A 65 -2.11 13.57 21.60
CA ALA A 65 -0.74 13.95 21.28
C ALA A 65 -0.40 13.52 19.85
N GLU A 66 0.42 14.29 19.14
CA GLU A 66 0.74 14.05 17.72
C GLU A 66 1.33 12.66 17.46
N LYS A 67 2.19 12.19 18.37
CA LYS A 67 2.79 10.85 18.34
C LYS A 67 1.77 9.72 18.47
N ASP A 68 0.61 10.00 19.05
CA ASP A 68 -0.46 9.05 19.32
C ASP A 68 -1.59 9.17 18.28
N VAL A 69 -1.36 9.91 17.18
CA VAL A 69 -2.26 9.96 16.02
C VAL A 69 -1.71 9.07 14.89
N TYR A 70 -2.49 8.06 14.56
CA TYR A 70 -2.19 7.06 13.54
C TYR A 70 -3.13 7.19 12.34
N VAL A 71 -2.67 6.72 11.18
CA VAL A 71 -3.44 6.70 9.93
C VAL A 71 -3.75 5.25 9.52
N CYS A 72 -4.99 4.98 9.14
CA CYS A 72 -5.42 3.67 8.65
C CYS A 72 -6.26 3.81 7.38
N GLU A 73 -5.75 3.29 6.26
CA GLU A 73 -6.50 3.19 4.99
C GLU A 73 -6.79 1.76 4.57
N CYS A 74 -6.08 0.79 5.15
CA CYS A 74 -6.17 -0.61 4.77
C CYS A 74 -6.51 -1.49 5.96
N ARG A 75 -7.30 -2.53 5.67
CA ARG A 75 -7.42 -3.71 6.52
C ARG A 75 -6.60 -4.84 5.92
N VAL A 76 -6.15 -5.77 6.74
CA VAL A 76 -5.49 -7.00 6.30
C VAL A 76 -6.38 -8.22 6.48
N ASP A 77 -6.01 -9.35 5.89
CA ASP A 77 -6.60 -10.65 6.21
C ASP A 77 -6.08 -11.18 7.57
N LYS A 78 -6.59 -12.34 8.01
CA LYS A 78 -6.15 -12.97 9.27
C LYS A 78 -4.66 -13.32 9.28
N GLY A 79 -4.07 -13.61 8.11
CA GLY A 79 -2.66 -13.91 7.97
C GLY A 79 -1.75 -12.69 7.79
N ALA A 80 -2.30 -11.47 7.81
CA ALA A 80 -1.57 -10.22 7.60
C ALA A 80 -0.75 -10.16 6.27
N ARG A 81 -1.28 -10.75 5.19
CA ARG A 81 -0.66 -10.86 3.86
C ARG A 81 -1.41 -10.09 2.77
N LEU A 82 -2.74 -10.06 2.83
CA LEU A 82 -3.59 -9.44 1.81
C LEU A 82 -4.14 -8.12 2.33
N PHE A 83 -3.94 -7.05 1.56
CA PHE A 83 -4.32 -5.69 1.93
C PHE A 83 -5.57 -5.27 1.16
N TYR A 84 -6.60 -4.86 1.89
CA TYR A 84 -7.86 -4.37 1.32
C TYR A 84 -8.09 -2.92 1.74
N LYS A 85 -8.33 -2.03 0.76
CA LYS A 85 -8.66 -0.63 1.05
C LYS A 85 -10.00 -0.55 1.78
N ILE A 86 -10.04 0.26 2.83
CA ILE A 86 -11.28 0.56 3.56
C ILE A 86 -12.00 1.67 2.78
N THR A 87 -13.17 1.36 2.24
CA THR A 87 -13.97 2.32 1.46
C THR A 87 -14.63 3.38 2.34
N LYS A 88 -15.21 2.95 3.48
CA LYS A 88 -15.85 3.83 4.46
C LYS A 88 -15.53 3.34 5.88
N PRO A 89 -15.02 4.21 6.76
CA PRO A 89 -14.82 3.83 8.16
C PRO A 89 -16.19 3.60 8.82
N LYS A 90 -16.31 2.52 9.61
CA LYS A 90 -17.56 2.17 10.31
C LYS A 90 -17.92 3.20 11.38
N TYR A 91 -16.91 3.82 11.99
CA TYR A 91 -17.07 4.80 13.06
C TYR A 91 -16.34 6.09 12.66
N PRO A 92 -17.04 7.07 12.07
CA PRO A 92 -16.43 8.32 11.68
C PRO A 92 -16.05 9.16 12.90
N VAL A 93 -14.94 9.88 12.80
CA VAL A 93 -14.47 10.78 13.86
C VAL A 93 -15.28 12.07 13.86
N CYS A 94 -15.61 12.58 15.04
CA CYS A 94 -16.25 13.90 15.16
C CYS A 94 -15.27 15.00 14.77
N THR A 95 -15.58 15.74 13.71
CA THR A 95 -14.71 16.81 13.18
C THR A 95 -15.26 18.20 13.44
N LYS A 96 -16.11 18.34 14.46
CA LYS A 96 -16.65 19.63 14.90
C LYS A 96 -15.58 20.35 15.72
N SER A 97 -15.60 21.69 15.70
CA SER A 97 -14.58 22.56 16.31
C SER A 97 -14.32 22.29 17.80
N TYR A 98 -15.30 21.80 18.55
CA TYR A 98 -15.14 21.49 19.97
C TYR A 98 -14.36 20.18 20.24
N ALA A 99 -14.25 19.29 19.26
CA ALA A 99 -13.65 17.96 19.41
C ALA A 99 -12.43 17.74 18.49
N PHE A 100 -12.15 18.67 17.58
CA PHE A 100 -11.16 18.48 16.53
C PHE A 100 -10.42 19.78 16.23
N ASP A 101 -9.10 19.72 16.36
CA ASP A 101 -8.19 20.81 16.05
C ASP A 101 -7.79 20.69 14.57
N VAL A 102 -8.25 21.63 13.75
CA VAL A 102 -7.94 21.69 12.31
C VAL A 102 -6.57 22.32 12.12
N PHE A 103 -5.74 21.74 11.27
CA PHE A 103 -4.45 22.34 10.93
C PHE A 103 -4.64 23.55 10.02
N GLU A 104 -3.82 24.59 10.21
CA GLU A 104 -3.81 25.77 9.34
C GLU A 104 -3.56 25.39 7.88
N THR A 105 -2.63 24.47 7.65
CA THR A 105 -2.34 23.88 6.35
C THR A 105 -2.57 22.38 6.39
N LYS A 106 -3.29 21.84 5.39
CA LYS A 106 -3.52 20.40 5.28
C LYS A 106 -2.21 19.65 5.12
N LEU A 107 -2.04 18.56 5.87
CA LEU A 107 -0.88 17.69 5.72
C LEU A 107 -0.92 16.96 4.38
N THR A 108 0.26 16.73 3.82
CA THR A 108 0.48 15.89 2.64
C THR A 108 1.43 14.74 2.99
N PRO A 109 1.00 13.80 3.85
CA PRO A 109 1.87 12.72 4.28
C PRO A 109 2.28 11.89 3.06
N LYS A 110 3.55 11.49 3.01
CA LYS A 110 4.10 10.65 1.94
C LYS A 110 4.38 9.26 2.49
N ARG A 111 4.10 8.24 1.67
CA ARG A 111 4.47 6.86 1.99
C ARG A 111 5.96 6.66 1.69
N THR A 112 6.79 6.91 2.69
CA THR A 112 8.25 6.74 2.60
C THR A 112 8.77 5.66 3.54
N TYR A 113 7.96 5.23 4.50
CA TYR A 113 8.35 4.23 5.48
C TYR A 113 8.40 2.83 4.85
N SER A 114 9.47 2.11 5.14
CA SER A 114 9.78 0.77 4.66
C SER A 114 10.24 -0.04 5.87
N PRO A 115 9.43 -0.97 6.38
CA PRO A 115 9.73 -1.69 7.62
C PRO A 115 11.02 -2.52 7.56
N ARG A 116 11.38 -2.96 6.35
CA ARG A 116 12.59 -3.72 6.08
C ARG A 116 13.40 -3.02 5.00
N SER A 117 14.73 -3.15 5.07
CA SER A 117 15.63 -2.72 4.00
C SER A 117 15.25 -3.46 2.72
N VAL A 118 14.92 -2.72 1.67
CA VAL A 118 14.58 -3.30 0.36
C VAL A 118 15.84 -3.93 -0.21
N PRO A 119 15.88 -5.27 -0.45
CA PRO A 119 17.03 -5.90 -1.07
C PRO A 119 17.36 -5.23 -2.39
N VAL A 120 18.65 -5.12 -2.72
CA VAL A 120 19.16 -4.36 -3.89
C VAL A 120 18.48 -4.79 -5.20
N VAL A 121 18.07 -6.06 -5.30
CA VAL A 121 17.34 -6.62 -6.46
C VAL A 121 16.00 -5.90 -6.72
N TYR A 122 15.35 -5.39 -5.67
CA TYR A 122 14.09 -4.65 -5.77
C TYR A 122 14.28 -3.13 -5.71
N GLN A 123 15.52 -2.65 -5.54
CA GLN A 123 15.84 -1.25 -5.72
C GLN A 123 15.82 -0.96 -7.23
N LYS A 124 14.65 -0.58 -7.76
CA LYS A 124 14.56 -0.01 -9.10
C LYS A 124 15.64 1.09 -9.21
N ARG A 125 16.44 1.06 -10.29
CA ARG A 125 17.44 2.08 -10.65
C ARG A 125 16.79 3.47 -10.73
N SER A 126 16.56 4.13 -9.61
CA SER A 126 16.02 5.49 -9.53
C SER A 126 17.02 6.42 -8.84
N ARG A 127 18.32 6.24 -9.13
CA ARG A 127 19.41 7.08 -8.60
C ARG A 127 20.49 7.42 -9.63
N THR A 128 20.11 7.70 -10.87
CA THR A 128 21.03 8.34 -11.84
C THR A 128 20.26 9.32 -12.73
N ARG A 129 19.85 10.46 -12.17
CA ARG A 129 19.44 11.65 -12.94
C ARG A 129 19.89 12.96 -12.27
N VAL A 130 20.99 12.92 -11.53
CA VAL A 130 21.70 14.15 -11.11
C VAL A 130 23.20 13.88 -11.21
N ALA A 131 23.70 13.85 -12.45
CA ALA A 131 25.08 14.13 -12.87
C ALA A 131 25.31 13.54 -14.27
N GLY A 132 25.66 14.40 -15.24
CA GLY A 132 26.35 13.96 -16.46
C GLY A 132 25.47 13.77 -17.70
N PHE A 133 25.52 14.77 -18.58
CA PHE A 133 25.28 14.64 -20.02
C PHE A 133 26.16 13.55 -20.64
N ALA A 134 25.58 12.63 -21.43
CA ALA A 134 26.16 12.07 -22.66
C ALA A 134 25.12 11.20 -23.38
N ASP A 135 24.88 11.53 -24.65
CA ASP A 135 23.88 10.94 -25.55
C ASP A 135 24.11 9.46 -25.88
N THR A 136 23.21 8.59 -25.43
CA THR A 136 22.98 7.27 -26.05
C THR A 136 21.51 6.88 -25.87
N SER A 137 20.60 7.34 -26.74
CA SER A 137 19.17 7.00 -26.58
C SER A 137 18.36 6.68 -27.85
N SER A 138 18.97 6.69 -29.04
CA SER A 138 18.30 6.25 -30.27
C SER A 138 18.59 4.77 -30.60
N ALA A 139 19.87 4.37 -30.64
CA ALA A 139 20.28 3.02 -31.06
C ALA A 139 19.71 1.89 -30.19
N ASP A 140 19.69 2.05 -28.86
CA ASP A 140 19.20 1.03 -27.93
C ASP A 140 17.68 0.81 -28.02
N ARG A 141 16.92 1.82 -28.46
CA ARG A 141 15.47 1.68 -28.68
C ARG A 141 15.19 0.96 -29.98
N GLU A 142 16.01 1.20 -31.00
CA GLU A 142 15.89 0.58 -32.32
C GLU A 142 16.21 -0.91 -32.27
N VAL A 143 17.28 -1.29 -31.55
CA VAL A 143 17.64 -2.71 -31.32
C VAL A 143 16.55 -3.47 -30.54
N LYS A 144 15.90 -2.81 -29.57
CA LYS A 144 14.77 -3.42 -28.83
C LYS A 144 13.52 -3.57 -29.70
N LYS A 145 13.22 -2.59 -30.55
CA LYS A 145 12.11 -2.65 -31.50
C LYS A 145 12.32 -3.76 -32.52
N GLU A 146 13.54 -3.89 -33.05
CA GLU A 146 13.88 -4.94 -34.01
C GLU A 146 13.81 -6.35 -33.41
N ARG A 147 14.25 -6.51 -32.14
CA ARG A 147 14.08 -7.78 -31.41
C ARG A 147 12.60 -8.12 -31.19
N LEU A 148 11.77 -7.14 -30.88
CA LEU A 148 10.34 -7.35 -30.68
C LEU A 148 9.64 -7.75 -31.99
N ASP A 149 9.96 -7.08 -33.10
CA ASP A 149 9.42 -7.41 -34.42
C ASP A 149 9.79 -8.83 -34.87
N LYS A 150 11.01 -9.29 -34.58
CA LYS A 150 11.44 -10.67 -34.86
C LYS A 150 10.63 -11.70 -34.06
N VAL A 151 10.31 -11.41 -32.80
CA VAL A 151 9.49 -12.31 -31.96
C VAL A 151 8.05 -12.36 -32.47
N VAL A 152 7.46 -11.20 -32.78
CA VAL A 152 6.09 -11.11 -33.31
C VAL A 152 5.94 -11.88 -34.62
N ARG A 153 6.91 -11.79 -35.54
CA ARG A 153 6.86 -12.55 -36.81
C ARG A 153 6.95 -14.06 -36.59
N ARG A 154 7.76 -14.53 -35.64
CA ARG A 154 7.85 -15.96 -35.31
C ARG A 154 6.54 -16.50 -34.75
N LEU A 155 5.89 -15.74 -33.87
CA LEU A 155 4.59 -16.09 -33.29
C LEU A 155 3.47 -16.06 -34.34
N ALA A 156 3.49 -15.11 -35.27
CA ALA A 156 2.53 -15.06 -36.36
C ALA A 156 2.72 -16.23 -37.34
N ALA A 157 3.96 -16.61 -37.63
CA ALA A 157 4.26 -17.75 -38.49
C ALA A 157 3.84 -19.08 -37.83
N SER A 158 4.08 -19.27 -36.52
CA SER A 158 3.63 -20.47 -35.81
C SER A 158 2.10 -20.59 -35.80
N ALA A 159 1.39 -19.47 -35.57
CA ALA A 159 -0.07 -19.44 -35.60
C ALA A 159 -0.67 -19.70 -37.00
N ALA A 160 0.03 -19.30 -38.07
CA ALA A 160 -0.38 -19.61 -39.44
C ALA A 160 -0.18 -21.09 -39.78
N THR A 161 0.88 -21.70 -39.25
CA THR A 161 1.18 -23.13 -39.47
C THR A 161 0.15 -24.03 -38.77
N GLU A 162 -0.25 -23.67 -37.53
CA GLU A 162 -1.32 -24.35 -36.78
C GLU A 162 -2.67 -24.26 -37.49
N LYS A 163 -3.02 -23.10 -38.05
CA LYS A 163 -4.26 -22.95 -38.84
C LYS A 163 -4.27 -23.79 -40.12
N THR A 164 -3.12 -23.93 -40.79
CA THR A 164 -3.05 -24.76 -42.01
C THR A 164 -3.14 -26.26 -41.71
N SER A 165 -2.59 -26.72 -40.58
CA SER A 165 -2.76 -28.12 -40.15
C SER A 165 -4.19 -28.44 -39.73
N GLU A 166 -4.87 -27.52 -39.02
CA GLU A 166 -6.27 -27.70 -38.62
C GLU A 166 -7.21 -27.77 -39.85
N ILE A 167 -6.94 -26.98 -40.90
CA ILE A 167 -7.74 -27.01 -42.14
C ILE A 167 -7.50 -28.31 -42.91
N LEU A 168 -6.26 -28.82 -42.98
CA LEU A 168 -5.92 -30.07 -43.66
C LEU A 168 -6.48 -31.32 -42.95
N GLU A 169 -6.56 -31.34 -41.60
CA GLU A 169 -7.23 -32.41 -40.85
C GLU A 169 -8.75 -32.38 -40.98
N ALA A 170 -9.36 -31.20 -41.14
CA ALA A 170 -10.81 -31.06 -41.33
C ALA A 170 -11.31 -31.43 -42.74
N THR A 171 -10.39 -31.68 -43.69
CA THR A 171 -10.74 -32.04 -45.08
C THR A 171 -10.52 -33.53 -45.40
N ARG A 172 -10.32 -34.37 -44.37
CA ARG A 172 -10.10 -35.82 -44.48
C ARG A 172 -11.25 -36.59 -43.83
#